data_AF-A0A3Q3KCQ1-F1
#
_entry.id   AF-A0A3Q3KCQ1-F1
#
_cell.length_a   1.000
_cell.length_b   1.000
_cell.length_c   1.000
_cell.angle_alpha   90.00
_cell.angle_beta   90.00
_cell.angle_gamma   90.00
#
_symmetry.space_group_name_H-M   'P 1'
#
loop_
_entity.id
_entity.type
_entity.pdbx_description
1 polymer ?
#
loop_
_entity_poly.entity_id
_entity_poly.type
_entity_poly.pdbx_seq_one_letter_code
_entity_poly.pdbx_strand_id
1 'polypeptide(L)'
;PPQPSEKINGIDLVGEVLLSLRLLPTSQRLEVGLLKVRTAITEISSDCKILVSVYETHTSRKSTKYMIGQLTVGKEKSSEDKHWSLMMRSIRQPIAKWHSLLI
;
A
#
# COMPACT_ATOMS: atom_id res chain seq x y z
N PRO A 1 -28.66 11.19 -34.03
CA PRO A 1 -28.11 12.56 -33.94
C PRO A 1 -27.15 12.68 -32.75
N PRO A 2 -26.17 13.58 -32.80
CA PRO A 2 -24.79 13.35 -32.33
C PRO A 2 -24.61 13.40 -30.81
N GLN A 3 -23.56 12.70 -30.39
CA GLN A 3 -22.91 12.74 -29.08
C GLN A 3 -22.39 14.15 -28.74
N PRO A 4 -22.45 14.54 -27.46
CA PRO A 4 -21.37 15.31 -26.84
C PRO A 4 -21.02 14.63 -25.50
N SER A 5 -19.79 14.26 -25.17
CA SER A 5 -18.52 14.91 -25.44
C SER A 5 -17.42 13.93 -25.03
N GLU A 6 -16.34 13.97 -25.77
CA GLU A 6 -15.09 13.25 -25.59
C GLU A 6 -14.51 13.54 -24.20
N LYS A 7 -14.64 12.60 -23.24
CA LYS A 7 -13.86 12.66 -21.99
C LYS A 7 -12.46 12.12 -22.27
N ILE A 8 -11.58 13.04 -22.63
CA ILE A 8 -10.15 12.86 -22.82
C ILE A 8 -9.53 12.47 -21.46
N ASN A 9 -8.96 11.26 -21.38
CA ASN A 9 -8.02 10.77 -20.36
C ASN A 9 -8.34 11.12 -18.89
N GLY A 10 -9.45 10.62 -18.35
CA GLY A 10 -9.81 10.76 -16.94
C GLY A 10 -9.38 9.54 -16.11
N ILE A 11 -8.13 9.47 -15.67
CA ILE A 11 -7.82 8.68 -14.47
C ILE A 11 -8.45 9.43 -13.29
N ASP A 12 -9.61 8.96 -12.83
CA ASP A 12 -10.22 9.51 -11.62
C ASP A 12 -9.24 9.32 -10.45
N LEU A 13 -8.84 10.43 -9.82
CA LEU A 13 -7.96 10.41 -8.67
C LEU A 13 -8.72 9.82 -7.47
N VAL A 14 -8.47 8.55 -7.17
CA VAL A 14 -9.15 7.81 -6.09
C VAL A 14 -8.57 8.09 -4.68
N GLY A 15 -7.43 8.78 -4.60
CA GLY A 15 -6.78 9.11 -3.32
C GLY A 15 -5.33 9.58 -3.43
N GLU A 16 -4.74 9.84 -2.27
CA GLU A 16 -3.38 10.31 -2.08
C GLU A 16 -2.70 9.56 -0.93
N VAL A 17 -1.39 9.35 -1.03
CA VAL A 17 -0.60 8.67 -0.01
C VAL A 17 0.59 9.54 0.39
N LEU A 18 0.78 9.71 1.70
CA LEU A 18 1.96 10.34 2.29
C LEU A 18 2.92 9.26 2.80
N LEU A 19 4.15 9.28 2.29
CA LEU A 19 5.22 8.36 2.65
C LEU A 19 6.40 9.13 3.29
N SER A 20 7.16 8.41 4.10
CA SER A 20 8.48 8.82 4.58
C SER A 20 9.52 7.81 4.11
N LEU A 21 10.67 8.31 3.66
CA LEU A 21 11.79 7.51 3.19
C LEU A 21 13.05 7.90 3.97
N ARG A 22 13.79 6.91 4.46
CA ARG A 22 15.09 7.13 5.10
C ARG A 22 16.07 6.03 4.67
N LEU A 23 17.20 6.44 4.11
CA LEU A 23 18.31 5.55 3.80
C LEU A 23 19.35 5.60 4.91
N LEU A 24 19.76 4.44 5.41
CA LEU A 24 20.82 4.25 6.40
C LEU A 24 21.95 3.41 5.76
N PRO A 25 22.93 4.05 5.09
CA PRO A 25 23.91 3.36 4.26
C PRO A 25 24.78 2.37 5.03
N THR A 26 25.19 2.72 6.25
CA THR A 26 26.05 1.88 7.10
C THR A 26 25.38 0.58 7.53
N SER A 27 24.07 0.57 7.66
CA SER A 27 23.29 -0.62 8.01
C SER A 27 22.70 -1.31 6.79
N GLN A 28 22.89 -0.78 5.58
CA GLN A 28 22.22 -1.22 4.35
C GLN A 28 20.69 -1.27 4.52
N ARG A 29 20.12 -0.30 5.25
CA ARG A 29 18.69 -0.27 5.57
C ARG A 29 18.00 0.86 4.82
N LEU A 30 16.93 0.53 4.11
CA LEU A 30 15.94 1.48 3.63
C LEU A 30 14.71 1.38 4.52
N GLU A 31 14.37 2.46 5.20
CA GLU A 31 13.13 2.57 5.97
C GLU A 31 12.07 3.27 5.13
N VAL A 32 10.88 2.66 5.06
CA VAL A 32 9.71 3.20 4.37
C VAL A 32 8.55 3.25 5.36
N GLY A 33 8.04 4.45 5.63
CA GLY A 33 6.90 4.64 6.54
C GLY A 33 5.67 5.16 5.79
N LEU A 34 4.57 4.40 5.82
CA LEU A 34 3.25 4.86 5.37
C LEU A 34 2.64 5.76 6.46
N LEU A 35 2.62 7.08 6.22
CA LEU A 35 2.19 8.04 7.23
C LEU A 35 0.68 8.31 7.17
N LYS A 36 0.14 8.45 5.95
CA LYS A 36 -1.28 8.77 5.76
C LYS A 36 -1.76 8.31 4.39
N VAL A 37 -2.97 7.75 4.35
CA VAL A 37 -3.72 7.52 3.12
C VAL A 37 -4.99 8.37 3.17
N ARG A 38 -5.28 9.12 2.12
CA ARG A 38 -6.55 9.80 1.90
C ARG A 38 -7.20 9.16 0.69
N THR A 39 -8.47 8.80 0.78
CA THR A 39 -9.23 8.28 -0.36
C THR A 39 -10.50 9.10 -0.54
N ALA A 40 -10.92 9.27 -1.80
CA ALA A 40 -12.17 9.95 -2.14
C ALA A 40 -13.41 9.04 -1.97
N ILE A 41 -13.20 7.76 -1.62
CA ILE A 41 -14.28 6.79 -1.41
C ILE A 41 -15.01 7.13 -0.09
N THR A 42 -16.29 7.48 -0.19
CA THR A 42 -17.14 7.96 0.92
C THR A 42 -17.63 6.86 1.86
N GLU A 43 -17.43 5.59 1.49
CA GLU A 43 -17.71 4.43 2.34
C GLU A 43 -16.40 3.69 2.58
N ILE A 44 -15.95 3.62 3.83
CA ILE A 44 -14.87 2.71 4.23
C ILE A 44 -15.48 1.31 4.14
N SER A 45 -15.47 0.73 2.94
CA SER A 45 -15.87 -0.64 2.72
C SER A 45 -15.06 -1.52 3.67
N SER A 46 -15.74 -2.48 4.33
CA SER A 46 -15.09 -3.44 5.22
C SER A 46 -14.04 -4.31 4.53
N ASP A 47 -13.90 -4.19 3.21
CA ASP A 47 -13.05 -4.97 2.34
C ASP A 47 -11.82 -4.18 1.86
N CYS A 48 -11.53 -3.02 2.47
CA CYS A 48 -10.28 -2.31 2.22
C CYS A 48 -9.07 -3.13 2.68
N LYS A 49 -8.10 -3.31 1.78
CA LYS A 49 -6.83 -3.99 2.03
C LYS A 49 -5.67 -3.11 1.59
N ILE A 50 -4.56 -3.19 2.31
CA ILE A 50 -3.29 -2.57 1.98
C ILE A 50 -2.36 -3.67 1.49
N LEU A 51 -1.88 -3.56 0.25
CA LEU A 51 -0.89 -4.46 -0.32
C LEU A 51 0.47 -3.77 -0.36
N VAL A 52 1.49 -4.43 0.17
CA VAL A 52 2.89 -3.97 0.10
C VAL A 52 3.70 -5.06 -0.58
N SER A 53 4.23 -4.77 -1.76
CA SER A 53 5.06 -5.70 -2.54
C SER A 53 6.44 -5.08 -2.75
N VAL A 54 7.48 -5.86 -2.48
CA VAL A 54 8.88 -5.46 -2.66
C VAL A 54 9.44 -6.18 -3.87
N TYR A 55 10.00 -5.41 -4.80
CA TYR A 55 10.60 -5.94 -6.03
C TYR A 55 12.07 -5.54 -6.12
N GLU A 56 12.86 -6.48 -6.65
CA GLU A 56 14.17 -6.20 -7.20
C GLU A 56 14.04 -5.83 -8.68
N THR A 57 14.67 -4.73 -9.09
CA THR A 57 14.68 -4.29 -10.49
C THR A 57 16.12 -4.24 -11.00
N HIS A 58 16.46 -5.09 -11.97
CA HIS A 58 17.71 -4.99 -12.69
C HIS A 58 17.61 -3.93 -13.81
N THR A 59 18.65 -3.09 -13.92
CA THR A 59 18.76 -1.99 -14.91
C THR A 59 19.12 -2.47 -16.34
N SER A 60 18.94 -3.76 -16.65
CA SER A 60 19.24 -4.34 -17.96
C SER A 60 18.14 -4.04 -19.00
N ARG A 61 18.52 -3.97 -20.29
CA ARG A 61 17.64 -3.70 -21.45
C ARG A 61 16.41 -4.62 -21.58
N LYS A 62 16.39 -5.76 -20.89
CA LYS A 62 15.19 -6.58 -20.64
C LYS A 62 14.91 -6.57 -19.14
N SER A 63 14.13 -5.59 -18.68
CA SER A 63 13.81 -5.47 -17.25
C SER A 63 12.76 -6.51 -16.85
N THR A 64 13.20 -7.64 -16.30
CA THR A 64 12.34 -8.54 -15.54
C THR A 64 12.38 -8.11 -14.08
N LYS A 65 11.26 -7.63 -13.55
CA LYS A 65 11.11 -7.34 -12.12
C LYS A 65 10.98 -8.66 -11.36
N TYR A 66 11.76 -8.87 -10.31
CA TYR A 66 11.67 -10.05 -9.46
C TYR A 66 10.99 -9.68 -8.13
N MET A 67 9.93 -10.38 -7.74
CA MET A 67 9.25 -10.12 -6.47
C MET A 67 10.04 -10.76 -5.33
N ILE A 68 10.54 -9.94 -4.40
CA ILE A 68 11.25 -10.39 -3.21
C ILE A 68 10.25 -10.91 -2.17
N GLY A 69 9.09 -10.25 -2.06
CA GLY A 69 8.01 -10.69 -1.18
C GLY A 69 6.89 -9.66 -1.08
N GLN A 70 5.78 -10.08 -0.50
CA GLN A 70 4.54 -9.31 -0.39
C GLN A 70 3.90 -9.47 1.00
N LEU A 71 3.15 -8.44 1.40
CA LEU A 71 2.35 -8.38 2.61
C LEU A 71 0.98 -7.81 2.27
N THR A 72 -0.08 -8.41 2.82
CA THR A 72 -1.43 -7.84 2.76
C THR A 72 -1.87 -7.48 4.17
N VAL A 73 -2.48 -6.32 4.37
CA VAL A 73 -3.07 -5.94 5.66
C VAL A 73 -4.51 -5.51 5.40
N GLY A 74 -5.46 -6.26 5.93
CA GLY A 74 -6.87 -5.95 5.85
C GLY A 74 -7.68 -6.97 6.64
N LYS A 75 -9.00 -6.87 6.58
CA LYS A 75 -9.91 -7.83 7.20
C LYS A 75 -9.90 -9.13 6.39
N GLU A 76 -9.19 -10.16 6.85
CA GLU A 76 -9.07 -11.45 6.16
C GLU A 76 -8.75 -12.55 7.18
N LYS A 77 -9.26 -13.78 7.00
CA LYS A 77 -9.19 -14.89 7.98
C LYS A 77 -7.77 -15.36 8.39
N SER A 78 -6.71 -14.66 7.99
CA SER A 78 -5.30 -14.96 8.24
C SER A 78 -4.77 -14.32 9.54
N SER A 79 -3.51 -14.59 9.90
CA SER A 79 -2.87 -13.98 11.08
C SER A 79 -2.74 -12.45 11.05
N GLU A 80 -2.90 -11.84 9.86
CA GLU A 80 -2.87 -10.40 9.63
C GLU A 80 -4.12 -9.69 10.18
N ASP A 81 -5.20 -10.45 10.42
CA ASP A 81 -6.40 -9.98 11.13
C ASP A 81 -6.06 -9.42 12.52
N LYS A 82 -5.01 -9.92 13.18
CA LYS A 82 -4.66 -9.43 14.53
C LYS A 82 -4.19 -7.98 14.48
N HIS A 83 -3.45 -7.57 13.44
CA HIS A 83 -3.02 -6.18 13.30
C HIS A 83 -4.20 -5.27 12.95
N TRP A 84 -5.04 -5.72 12.01
CA TRP A 84 -6.27 -5.01 11.66
C TRP A 84 -7.22 -4.86 12.85
N SER A 85 -7.41 -5.93 13.63
CA SER A 85 -8.23 -5.93 14.84
C SER A 85 -7.71 -4.96 15.90
N LEU A 86 -6.39 -4.91 16.12
CA LEU A 86 -5.79 -3.95 17.06
C LEU A 86 -6.01 -2.51 16.59
N MET A 87 -5.86 -2.25 15.30
CA MET A 87 -6.12 -0.94 14.71
C MET A 87 -7.58 -0.52 14.88
N MET A 88 -8.54 -1.41 14.56
CA MET A 88 -9.98 -1.16 14.73
C MET A 88 -10.38 -0.93 16.19
N ARG A 89 -9.67 -1.54 17.14
CA ARG A 89 -9.90 -1.36 18.58
C ARG A 89 -9.20 -0.13 19.17
N SER A 90 -8.19 0.40 18.50
CA SER A 90 -7.33 1.50 18.99
C SER A 90 -7.56 2.76 18.17
N ILE A 91 -8.82 3.18 18.07
CA ILE A 91 -9.23 4.32 17.26
C ILE A 91 -8.43 5.57 17.70
N ARG A 92 -7.79 6.25 16.73
CA ARG A 92 -6.89 7.43 16.89
C ARG A 92 -5.52 7.12 17.52
N GLN A 93 -5.17 5.86 17.77
CA GLN A 93 -3.85 5.47 18.24
C GLN A 93 -3.10 4.68 17.15
N PRO A 94 -1.88 5.07 16.75
CA PRO A 94 -1.12 4.32 15.76
C PRO A 94 -0.68 2.98 16.34
N ILE A 95 -0.89 1.90 15.59
CA ILE A 95 -0.40 0.56 15.91
C ILE A 95 0.74 0.23 14.96
N ALA A 96 1.94 0.01 15.50
CA ALA A 96 3.10 -0.45 14.75
C ALA A 96 3.34 -1.93 15.06
N LYS A 97 3.47 -2.74 14.01
CA LYS A 97 3.74 -4.17 14.14
C LYS A 97 4.56 -4.67 12.95
N TRP A 98 5.58 -5.48 13.23
CA TRP A 98 6.34 -6.20 12.21
C TRP A 98 5.51 -7.32 11.58
N HIS A 99 5.64 -7.45 10.26
CA HIS A 99 5.07 -8.54 9.48
C HIS A 99 6.15 -9.13 8.58
N SER A 100 6.11 -10.44 8.39
CA SER A 100 6.99 -11.12 7.44
C SER A 100 6.47 -10.91 6.02
N LEU A 101 7.38 -10.66 5.07
CA LEU A 101 7.04 -10.70 3.65
C LEU A 101 7.05 -12.16 3.19
N LEU A 102 6.00 -12.59 2.51
CA LEU A 102 5.85 -13.95 1.97
C LEU A 102 5.89 -13.92 0.43
N ILE A 103 6.25 -15.04 -0.19
CA ILE A 103 6.31 -15.23 -1.65
C ILE A 103 5.10 -16.04 -2.11
#